data_AF-A0AAD5S7F2-F1
#
_entry.id   AF-A0AAD5S7F2-F1
#
_cell.length_a   1.000
_cell.length_b   1.000
_cell.length_c   1.000
_cell.angle_alpha   90.00
_cell.angle_beta   90.00
_cell.angle_gamma   90.00
#
_symmetry.space_group_name_H-M   'P 1'
#
loop_
_entity.id
_entity.type
_entity.pdbx_description
1 polymer ?
#
loop_
_entity_poly.entity_id
_entity_poly.type
_entity_poly.pdbx_seq_one_letter_code
_entity_poly.pdbx_strand_id
1 'polypeptide(L)'
;MVTDDLTSDIFSDSSAIPAPSSPATPTTKSYIPPQPHAQPLDFSSPLTKDYGLPPDDDEPMPDASQAPQPPAQAIASETTEDPIRQAKTEWVKSMRLKFCVRKEFDVTKNIIYEDGTLNQDYFRPPKGTKLQPEESRKWTDTERALLIKGIEKHGIGHFKNISDESLPAWSTNDLRLRTIRLIGRQNLQLYRDWKGNEDAIMKEYERNKEIGLRFGTWKQGVLVYDDEGLVEAAIREGDEKGKRKRT
;
A
#
# COMPACT_ATOMS: atom_id res chain seq x y z
N MET A 1 -37.94 -12.38 -69.58
CA MET A 1 -37.09 -11.39 -68.88
C MET A 1 -38.04 -10.42 -68.24
N VAL A 2 -38.09 -10.46 -66.91
CA VAL A 2 -39.24 -10.07 -66.09
C VAL A 2 -39.09 -8.62 -65.62
N THR A 3 -40.25 -8.00 -65.47
CA THR A 3 -40.68 -6.61 -65.33
C THR A 3 -40.04 -5.75 -64.25
N ASP A 4 -40.03 -4.46 -64.57
CA ASP A 4 -39.68 -3.26 -63.81
C ASP A 4 -40.45 -3.03 -62.49
N ASP A 5 -39.70 -2.42 -61.57
CA ASP A 5 -40.02 -1.37 -60.60
C ASP A 5 -41.49 -1.10 -60.22
N LEU A 6 -41.81 -1.42 -58.96
CA LEU A 6 -42.92 -0.87 -58.22
C LEU A 6 -42.52 -0.66 -56.75
N THR A 7 -42.99 0.47 -56.20
CA THR A 7 -43.13 0.86 -54.76
C THR A 7 -42.16 1.91 -54.22
N SER A 8 -42.43 3.16 -54.60
CA SER A 8 -42.25 4.34 -53.77
C SER A 8 -43.37 4.45 -52.72
N ASP A 9 -43.04 5.12 -51.61
CA ASP A 9 -43.91 5.68 -50.57
C ASP A 9 -44.62 4.71 -49.64
N ILE A 10 -44.11 4.58 -48.41
CA ILE A 10 -44.89 4.33 -47.19
C ILE A 10 -43.99 4.56 -45.94
N PHE A 11 -44.48 5.38 -45.01
CA PHE A 11 -43.97 5.77 -43.68
C PHE A 11 -42.98 6.94 -43.57
N SER A 12 -43.50 8.15 -43.80
CA SER A 12 -43.34 9.25 -42.85
C SER A 12 -44.37 9.06 -41.73
N ASP A 13 -43.92 8.83 -40.49
CA ASP A 13 -44.40 9.44 -39.24
C ASP A 13 -43.98 8.57 -38.03
N SER A 14 -43.09 9.10 -37.20
CA SER A 14 -42.84 8.62 -35.83
C SER A 14 -42.15 9.71 -35.03
N SER A 15 -42.98 10.61 -34.51
CA SER A 15 -43.10 10.87 -33.07
C SER A 15 -41.80 10.77 -32.27
N ALA A 16 -41.18 11.93 -32.03
CA ALA A 16 -40.16 12.11 -31.02
C ALA A 16 -40.70 11.70 -29.63
N ILE A 17 -40.09 10.67 -29.04
CA ILE A 17 -40.30 10.28 -27.64
C ILE A 17 -39.44 11.22 -26.77
N PRO A 18 -40.03 12.02 -25.85
CA PRO A 18 -39.24 12.81 -24.90
C PRO A 18 -38.60 11.91 -23.84
N ALA A 19 -37.33 12.17 -23.53
CA ALA A 19 -36.57 11.46 -22.52
C ALA A 19 -37.19 11.61 -21.11
N PRO A 20 -37.20 10.56 -20.27
CA PRO A 20 -37.64 10.67 -18.88
C PRO A 20 -36.63 11.47 -18.07
N SER A 21 -37.06 12.63 -17.56
CA SER A 21 -36.33 13.40 -16.57
C SER A 21 -36.25 12.61 -15.27
N SER A 22 -35.02 12.36 -14.81
CA SER A 22 -34.76 11.68 -13.53
C SER A 22 -35.16 12.58 -12.36
N PRO A 23 -35.86 12.06 -11.34
CA PRO A 23 -36.19 12.83 -10.14
C PRO A 23 -34.92 13.09 -9.32
N ALA A 24 -34.69 14.36 -9.00
CA ALA A 24 -33.64 14.80 -8.10
C ALA A 24 -33.84 14.17 -6.70
N THR A 25 -32.83 13.46 -6.22
CA THR A 25 -32.80 12.93 -4.86
C THR A 25 -32.56 14.07 -3.86
N PRO A 26 -33.32 14.14 -2.75
CA PRO A 26 -33.05 15.12 -1.70
C PRO A 26 -31.71 14.82 -1.04
N THR A 27 -30.82 15.82 -1.05
CA THR A 27 -29.56 15.81 -0.32
C THR A 27 -29.84 15.84 1.17
N THR A 28 -29.84 14.66 1.80
CA THR A 28 -29.82 14.53 3.25
C THR A 28 -28.47 15.02 3.76
N LYS A 29 -28.44 16.23 4.33
CA LYS A 29 -27.30 16.70 5.14
C LYS A 29 -27.14 15.75 6.33
N SER A 30 -26.12 14.90 6.29
CA SER A 30 -25.71 14.12 7.45
C SER A 30 -25.23 15.08 8.54
N TYR A 31 -25.96 15.11 9.65
CA TYR A 31 -25.53 15.76 10.88
C TYR A 31 -24.33 14.98 11.42
N ILE A 32 -23.13 15.56 11.29
CA ILE A 32 -21.92 15.08 11.95
C ILE A 32 -21.91 15.72 13.34
N PRO A 33 -22.07 14.96 14.44
CA PRO A 33 -21.96 15.52 15.77
C PRO A 33 -20.52 16.05 15.99
N PRO A 34 -20.37 17.18 16.72
CA PRO A 34 -19.06 17.74 17.01
C PRO A 34 -18.22 16.76 17.82
N GLN A 35 -17.05 16.40 17.29
CA GLN A 35 -16.03 15.63 18.00
C GLN A 35 -15.59 16.41 19.25
N PRO A 36 -15.52 15.77 20.43
CA PRO A 36 -14.93 16.41 21.60
C PRO A 36 -13.46 16.70 21.32
N HIS A 37 -13.05 17.94 21.59
CA HIS A 37 -11.68 18.42 21.49
C HIS A 37 -10.70 17.43 22.16
N ALA A 38 -9.95 16.69 21.35
CA ALA A 38 -8.79 15.96 21.82
C ALA A 38 -7.74 16.98 22.26
N GLN A 39 -7.41 16.97 23.54
CA GLN A 39 -6.33 17.79 24.08
C GLN A 39 -4.99 17.35 23.48
N PRO A 40 -4.09 18.28 23.15
CA PRO A 40 -2.75 17.93 22.68
C PRO A 40 -1.99 17.25 23.82
N LEU A 41 -1.58 16.00 23.60
CA LEU A 41 -0.61 15.34 24.46
C LEU A 41 0.76 15.96 24.19
N ASP A 42 1.22 16.74 25.16
CA ASP A 42 2.55 17.34 25.22
C ASP A 42 3.60 16.23 25.40
N PHE A 43 4.23 15.83 24.29
CA PHE A 43 5.32 14.86 24.25
C PHE A 43 6.66 15.58 24.35
N SER A 44 6.85 16.34 25.42
CA SER A 44 8.16 16.90 25.77
C SER A 44 8.92 15.90 26.65
N SER A 45 9.85 15.18 26.05
CA SER A 45 10.91 14.50 26.79
C SER A 45 12.21 14.53 25.97
N PRO A 46 13.28 15.16 26.49
CA PRO A 46 14.59 15.15 25.88
C PRO A 46 15.37 13.92 26.38
N LEU A 47 15.71 13.00 25.48
CA LEU A 47 16.66 11.93 25.77
C LEU A 47 17.76 11.91 24.72
N THR A 48 18.63 12.91 24.78
CA THR A 48 19.98 12.81 24.19
C THR A 48 20.79 11.90 25.11
N LYS A 49 20.77 10.58 24.82
CA LYS A 49 21.78 9.67 25.35
C LYS A 49 22.93 9.63 24.35
N ASP A 50 24.01 10.21 24.82
CA ASP A 50 25.37 10.18 24.32
C ASP A 50 25.79 8.75 23.98
N TYR A 51 25.96 8.45 22.69
CA TYR A 51 26.57 7.20 22.25
C TYR A 51 28.08 7.41 22.24
N GLY A 52 28.70 7.15 23.38
CA GLY A 52 30.14 6.96 23.48
C GLY A 52 30.57 5.80 22.58
N LEU A 53 31.47 6.10 21.65
CA LEU A 53 32.23 5.15 20.86
C LEU A 53 32.89 4.11 21.80
N PRO A 54 32.72 2.79 21.57
CA PRO A 54 33.58 1.82 22.21
C PRO A 54 35.00 1.90 21.62
N PRO A 55 36.05 1.82 22.44
CA PRO A 55 37.43 1.78 21.98
C PRO A 55 37.71 0.48 21.23
N ASP A 56 38.57 0.58 20.20
CA ASP A 56 39.19 -0.53 19.50
C ASP A 56 40.10 -1.29 20.46
N ASP A 57 39.71 -2.52 20.83
CA ASP A 57 40.59 -3.47 21.51
C ASP A 57 40.59 -4.81 20.74
N ASP A 58 41.70 -5.03 20.03
CA ASP A 58 42.17 -6.29 19.46
C ASP A 58 42.47 -7.30 20.58
N GLU A 59 41.44 -7.94 21.14
CA GLU A 59 41.59 -9.08 22.03
C GLU A 59 41.19 -10.39 21.31
N PRO A 60 42.08 -11.40 21.24
CA PRO A 60 41.79 -12.67 20.58
C PRO A 60 40.76 -13.50 21.38
N MET A 61 39.65 -13.82 20.72
CA MET A 61 38.56 -14.67 21.19
C MET A 61 39.05 -16.03 21.73
N PRO A 62 38.73 -16.43 22.97
CA PRO A 62 38.99 -17.78 23.45
C PRO A 62 37.98 -18.80 22.89
N ASP A 63 38.51 -20.00 22.64
CA ASP A 63 37.90 -21.20 22.09
C ASP A 63 36.58 -21.63 22.79
N ALA A 64 35.50 -21.72 22.01
CA ALA A 64 34.13 -21.98 22.45
C ALA A 64 33.82 -23.47 22.69
N SER A 65 34.73 -24.19 23.34
CA SER A 65 34.65 -25.65 23.48
C SER A 65 34.76 -26.13 24.94
N GLN A 66 33.95 -25.58 25.86
CA GLN A 66 33.47 -26.26 27.09
C GLN A 66 32.66 -25.31 27.97
N ALA A 67 31.34 -25.36 27.87
CA ALA A 67 30.45 -24.83 28.90
C ALA A 67 29.89 -26.00 29.73
N PRO A 68 30.08 -26.04 31.05
CA PRO A 68 29.45 -27.04 31.91
C PRO A 68 27.93 -26.80 31.95
N GLN A 69 27.16 -27.86 31.71
CA GLN A 69 25.71 -27.81 31.84
C GLN A 69 25.32 -27.49 33.30
N PRO A 70 24.45 -26.49 33.56
CA PRO A 70 23.94 -26.27 34.89
C PRO A 70 23.00 -27.42 35.29
N PRO A 71 23.01 -27.85 36.56
CA PRO A 71 22.22 -28.98 37.03
C PRO A 71 20.72 -28.69 36.91
N ALA A 72 19.98 -29.73 36.52
CA ALA A 72 18.53 -29.79 36.51
C ALA A 72 17.96 -29.44 37.90
N GLN A 73 17.53 -28.19 38.07
CA GLN A 73 16.70 -27.78 39.19
C GLN A 73 15.24 -27.87 38.75
N ALA A 74 14.51 -28.76 39.41
CA ALA A 74 13.07 -28.84 39.36
C ALA A 74 12.47 -27.50 39.85
N ILE A 75 11.98 -26.69 38.93
CA ILE A 75 11.20 -25.50 39.26
C ILE A 75 9.74 -25.94 39.36
N ALA A 76 9.34 -26.40 40.53
CA ALA A 76 7.97 -26.29 40.99
C ALA A 76 7.76 -24.82 41.41
N SER A 77 7.47 -23.95 40.44
CA SER A 77 7.05 -22.58 40.73
C SER A 77 5.55 -22.56 40.91
N GLU A 78 5.09 -22.72 42.15
CA GLU A 78 3.83 -22.15 42.60
C GLU A 78 3.95 -20.63 42.53
N THR A 79 3.69 -20.05 41.35
CA THR A 79 3.56 -18.61 41.20
C THR A 79 2.21 -18.20 41.76
N THR A 80 2.24 -17.53 42.92
CA THR A 80 1.18 -16.66 43.42
C THR A 80 0.91 -15.57 42.38
N GLU A 81 0.01 -15.83 41.43
CA GLU A 81 -0.42 -14.81 40.48
C GLU A 81 -1.12 -13.68 41.24
N ASP A 82 -0.68 -12.45 40.96
CA ASP A 82 -1.26 -11.21 41.47
C ASP A 82 -2.80 -11.23 41.26
N PRO A 83 -3.62 -11.07 42.32
CA PRO A 83 -5.08 -11.16 42.23
C PRO A 83 -5.67 -10.21 41.19
N ILE A 84 -4.98 -9.10 40.88
CA ILE A 84 -5.38 -8.16 39.83
C ILE A 84 -5.29 -8.80 38.43
N ARG A 85 -4.27 -9.64 38.18
CA ARG A 85 -4.08 -10.32 36.89
C ARG A 85 -5.11 -11.44 36.71
N GLN A 86 -5.45 -12.15 37.78
CA GLN A 86 -6.50 -13.17 37.74
C GLN A 86 -7.86 -12.55 37.42
N ALA A 87 -8.25 -11.49 38.14
CA ALA A 87 -9.49 -10.76 37.88
C ALA A 87 -9.57 -10.23 36.44
N LYS A 88 -8.46 -9.71 35.90
CA LYS A 88 -8.40 -9.27 34.49
C LYS A 88 -8.57 -10.45 33.52
N THR A 89 -7.98 -11.60 33.82
CA THR A 89 -8.05 -12.78 32.96
C THR A 89 -9.46 -13.36 32.94
N GLU A 90 -10.12 -13.43 34.09
CA GLU A 90 -11.53 -13.82 34.23
C GLU A 90 -12.46 -12.85 33.50
N TRP A 91 -12.23 -11.54 33.65
CA TRP A 91 -12.98 -10.52 32.92
C TRP A 91 -12.83 -10.70 31.40
N VAL A 92 -11.62 -10.93 30.89
CA VAL A 92 -11.39 -11.19 29.46
C VAL A 92 -12.12 -12.47 29.00
N LYS A 93 -12.07 -13.55 29.78
CA LYS A 93 -12.80 -14.80 29.48
C LYS A 93 -14.31 -14.55 29.41
N SER A 94 -14.87 -13.81 30.37
CA SER A 94 -16.30 -13.48 30.40
C SER A 94 -16.73 -12.64 29.18
N MET A 95 -15.89 -11.67 28.77
CA MET A 95 -16.14 -10.84 27.60
C MET A 95 -16.13 -11.65 26.32
N ARG A 96 -15.18 -12.57 26.16
CA ARG A 96 -15.08 -13.47 25.01
C ARG A 96 -16.33 -14.34 24.87
N LEU A 97 -16.78 -14.96 25.97
CA LEU A 97 -18.00 -15.79 25.96
C LEU A 97 -19.24 -14.97 25.57
N LYS A 98 -19.35 -13.73 26.04
CA LYS A 98 -20.52 -12.88 25.77
C LYS A 98 -20.58 -12.34 24.35
N PHE A 99 -19.44 -11.96 23.78
CA PHE A 99 -19.41 -11.20 22.52
C PHE A 99 -18.99 -12.02 21.30
N CYS A 100 -18.19 -13.07 21.47
CA CYS A 100 -17.64 -13.83 20.36
C CYS A 100 -18.44 -15.10 20.04
N VAL A 101 -19.06 -15.74 21.03
CA VAL A 101 -19.88 -16.94 20.83
C VAL A 101 -21.34 -16.53 20.59
N ARG A 102 -21.83 -16.66 19.36
CA ARG A 102 -23.22 -16.37 19.00
C ARG A 102 -23.95 -17.66 18.70
N LYS A 103 -25.10 -17.88 19.35
CA LYS A 103 -25.92 -19.11 19.17
C LYS A 103 -26.36 -19.35 17.72
N GLU A 104 -26.48 -18.27 16.95
CA GLU A 104 -26.89 -18.26 15.55
C GLU A 104 -25.78 -18.72 14.57
N PHE A 105 -24.52 -18.69 14.99
CA PHE A 105 -23.37 -18.98 14.12
C PHE A 105 -22.52 -20.10 14.70
N ASP A 106 -22.76 -21.34 14.27
CA ASP A 106 -22.03 -22.52 14.74
C ASP A 106 -20.51 -22.41 14.53
N VAL A 107 -20.07 -21.69 13.50
CA VAL A 107 -18.65 -21.44 13.22
C VAL A 107 -17.96 -20.73 14.39
N THR A 108 -18.68 -19.89 15.15
CA THR A 108 -18.11 -19.13 16.27
C THR A 108 -17.79 -19.99 17.49
N LYS A 109 -18.41 -21.17 17.61
CA LYS A 109 -18.15 -22.14 18.70
C LYS A 109 -16.74 -22.73 18.62
N ASN A 110 -16.11 -22.71 17.44
CA ASN A 110 -14.76 -23.22 17.24
C ASN A 110 -13.67 -22.19 17.59
N ILE A 111 -14.03 -20.92 17.83
CA ILE A 111 -13.09 -19.81 18.06
C ILE A 111 -12.67 -19.72 19.53
N ILE A 112 -13.61 -19.98 20.45
CA ILE A 112 -13.41 -19.90 21.90
C ILE A 112 -13.96 -21.16 22.55
N TYR A 113 -13.19 -21.74 23.46
CA TYR A 113 -13.61 -22.89 24.25
C TYR A 113 -14.65 -22.48 25.31
N GLU A 114 -15.35 -23.45 25.86
CA GLU A 114 -16.40 -23.23 26.86
C GLU A 114 -15.89 -22.56 28.15
N ASP A 115 -14.59 -22.68 28.44
CA ASP A 115 -13.90 -22.04 29.58
C ASP A 115 -13.54 -20.56 29.32
N GLY A 116 -13.86 -20.02 28.15
CA GLY A 116 -13.54 -18.67 27.70
C GLY A 116 -12.10 -18.49 27.18
N THR A 117 -11.32 -19.58 27.09
CA THR A 117 -9.98 -19.58 26.52
C THR A 117 -10.05 -19.56 24.99
N LEU A 118 -9.11 -18.85 24.35
CA LEU A 118 -9.06 -18.71 22.90
C LEU A 118 -8.50 -20.00 22.26
N ASN A 119 -9.20 -20.54 21.26
CA ASN A 119 -8.69 -21.65 20.46
C ASN A 119 -7.61 -21.13 19.49
N GLN A 120 -6.34 -21.26 19.86
CA GLN A 120 -5.22 -20.82 19.03
C GLN A 120 -5.11 -21.61 17.72
N ASP A 121 -5.57 -22.87 17.69
CA ASP A 121 -5.54 -23.70 16.49
C ASP A 121 -6.54 -23.22 15.44
N TYR A 122 -7.60 -22.51 15.83
CA TYR A 122 -8.56 -21.92 14.90
C TYR A 122 -7.90 -20.87 13.97
N PHE A 123 -6.92 -20.12 14.48
CA PHE A 123 -6.23 -19.08 13.72
C PHE A 123 -4.97 -19.58 13.00
N ARG A 124 -4.60 -20.85 13.21
CA ARG A 124 -3.51 -21.47 12.48
C ARG A 124 -4.03 -21.93 11.12
N PRO A 125 -3.26 -21.72 10.03
CA PRO A 125 -3.55 -22.35 8.76
C PRO A 125 -3.77 -23.87 8.97
N PRO A 126 -4.73 -24.50 8.28
CA PRO A 126 -4.99 -25.92 8.43
C PRO A 126 -3.70 -26.73 8.30
N LYS A 127 -3.47 -27.67 9.22
CA LYS A 127 -2.29 -28.52 9.21
C LYS A 127 -2.24 -29.27 7.88
N GLY A 128 -1.27 -28.93 7.01
CA GLY A 128 -1.15 -29.50 5.66
C GLY A 128 -1.43 -28.51 4.53
N THR A 129 -1.98 -27.33 4.81
CA THR A 129 -1.92 -26.20 3.88
C THR A 129 -0.47 -25.76 3.82
N LYS A 130 0.29 -26.33 2.88
CA LYS A 130 1.49 -25.69 2.38
C LYS A 130 0.99 -24.37 1.80
N LEU A 131 1.02 -23.31 2.62
CA LEU A 131 1.21 -21.96 2.12
C LEU A 131 2.48 -22.13 1.30
N GLN A 132 2.33 -22.36 -0.01
CA GLN A 132 3.44 -22.32 -0.94
C GLN A 132 4.09 -20.99 -0.58
N PRO A 133 5.33 -20.98 -0.05
CA PRO A 133 6.04 -19.74 0.04
C PRO A 133 6.12 -19.30 -1.42
N GLU A 134 5.24 -18.39 -1.82
CA GLU A 134 5.43 -17.55 -2.98
C GLU A 134 6.83 -17.01 -2.76
N GLU A 135 7.81 -17.62 -3.41
CA GLU A 135 9.22 -17.25 -3.29
C GLU A 135 9.21 -15.74 -3.50
N SER A 136 9.50 -14.99 -2.43
CA SER A 136 9.27 -13.55 -2.43
C SER A 136 10.11 -12.95 -3.55
N ARG A 137 9.48 -12.73 -4.71
CA ARG A 137 10.19 -12.41 -5.94
C ARG A 137 10.91 -11.08 -5.71
N LYS A 138 12.23 -11.14 -5.74
CA LYS A 138 13.08 -9.97 -5.46
C LYS A 138 13.18 -9.14 -6.73
N TRP A 139 12.95 -7.84 -6.61
CA TRP A 139 13.16 -6.91 -7.70
C TRP A 139 14.66 -6.73 -7.96
N THR A 140 15.11 -7.07 -9.16
CA THR A 140 16.51 -7.07 -9.57
C THR A 140 16.82 -6.00 -10.63
N ASP A 141 18.10 -5.76 -10.88
CA ASP A 141 18.53 -4.77 -11.88
C ASP A 141 18.16 -5.18 -13.32
N THR A 142 18.04 -6.47 -13.59
CA THR A 142 17.57 -6.97 -14.89
C THR A 142 16.12 -6.57 -15.14
N GLU A 143 15.25 -6.72 -14.14
CA GLU A 143 13.84 -6.31 -14.21
C GLU A 143 13.71 -4.78 -14.31
N ARG A 144 14.58 -4.04 -13.62
CA ARG A 144 14.68 -2.58 -13.78
C ARG A 144 15.03 -2.18 -15.22
N ALA A 145 16.02 -2.83 -15.82
CA ALA A 145 16.41 -2.56 -17.20
C ALA A 145 15.28 -2.92 -18.20
N LEU A 146 14.56 -4.02 -17.96
CA LEU A 146 13.39 -4.42 -18.76
C LEU A 146 12.25 -3.40 -18.63
N LEU A 147 12.00 -2.88 -17.42
CA LEU A 147 11.01 -1.83 -17.21
C LEU A 147 11.36 -0.55 -17.98
N ILE A 148 12.63 -0.13 -17.96
CA ILE A 148 13.11 1.03 -18.73
C ILE A 148 12.86 0.83 -20.23
N LYS A 149 13.23 -0.34 -20.78
CA LYS A 149 12.96 -0.69 -22.18
C LYS A 149 11.47 -0.71 -22.52
N GLY A 150 10.65 -1.22 -21.61
CA GLY A 150 9.19 -1.21 -21.75
C GLY A 150 8.61 0.20 -21.79
N ILE A 151 9.10 1.10 -20.93
CA ILE A 151 8.72 2.51 -20.92
C ILE A 151 9.17 3.22 -22.20
N GLU A 152 10.38 2.96 -22.68
CA GLU A 152 10.87 3.53 -23.93
C GLU A 152 10.00 3.11 -25.13
N LYS A 153 9.56 1.84 -25.17
CA LYS A 153 8.74 1.31 -26.26
C LYS A 153 7.27 1.76 -26.19
N HIS A 154 6.61 1.52 -25.06
CA HIS A 154 5.16 1.71 -24.91
C HIS A 154 4.80 3.06 -24.30
N GLY A 155 5.63 3.57 -23.39
CA GLY A 155 5.36 4.78 -22.61
C GLY A 155 4.73 4.51 -21.25
N ILE A 156 4.79 5.51 -20.38
CA ILE A 156 4.21 5.46 -19.03
C ILE A 156 2.67 5.46 -19.12
N GLY A 157 2.02 4.53 -18.42
CA GLY A 157 0.56 4.34 -18.47
C GLY A 157 0.13 3.06 -19.18
N HIS A 158 0.99 2.49 -20.04
CA HIS A 158 0.75 1.23 -20.75
C HIS A 158 1.35 0.02 -20.03
N PHE A 159 1.18 -0.07 -18.71
CA PHE A 159 1.79 -1.13 -17.89
C PHE A 159 1.33 -2.54 -18.25
N LYS A 160 0.12 -2.68 -18.81
CA LYS A 160 -0.37 -3.98 -19.30
C LYS A 160 0.52 -4.50 -20.43
N ASN A 161 0.80 -3.67 -21.43
CA ASN A 161 1.64 -4.04 -22.56
C ASN A 161 3.08 -4.36 -22.11
N ILE A 162 3.61 -3.58 -21.16
CA ILE A 162 4.95 -3.81 -20.58
C ILE A 162 5.00 -5.15 -19.84
N SER A 163 3.97 -5.43 -19.04
CA SER A 163 3.81 -6.71 -18.34
C SER A 163 3.77 -7.85 -19.35
N ASP A 164 2.87 -7.81 -20.33
CA ASP A 164 2.66 -8.90 -21.28
C ASP A 164 3.93 -9.22 -22.12
N GLU A 165 4.72 -8.20 -22.48
CA GLU A 165 5.91 -8.40 -23.34
C GLU A 165 7.21 -8.67 -22.57
N SER A 166 7.45 -7.98 -21.46
CA SER A 166 8.79 -7.93 -20.83
C SER A 166 8.82 -8.41 -19.39
N LEU A 167 7.69 -8.31 -18.67
CA LEU A 167 7.62 -8.59 -17.23
C LEU A 167 6.30 -9.30 -16.87
N PRO A 168 5.98 -10.47 -17.47
CA PRO A 168 4.68 -11.14 -17.28
C PRO A 168 4.46 -11.66 -15.86
N ALA A 169 5.56 -11.76 -15.11
CA ALA A 169 5.61 -12.20 -13.73
C ALA A 169 5.24 -11.09 -12.72
N TRP A 170 5.09 -9.84 -13.18
CA TRP A 170 4.82 -8.68 -12.33
C TRP A 170 3.44 -8.10 -12.63
N SER A 171 2.68 -7.76 -11.59
CA SER A 171 1.38 -7.14 -11.82
C SER A 171 1.53 -5.73 -12.38
N THR A 172 0.53 -5.26 -13.11
CA THR A 172 0.49 -3.88 -13.62
C THR A 172 0.62 -2.83 -12.52
N ASN A 173 0.11 -3.13 -11.32
CA ASN A 173 0.24 -2.27 -10.15
C ASN A 173 1.68 -2.23 -9.61
N ASP A 174 2.38 -3.37 -9.59
CA ASP A 174 3.79 -3.41 -9.19
C ASP A 174 4.64 -2.59 -10.14
N LEU A 175 4.45 -2.75 -11.45
CA LEU A 175 5.16 -1.96 -12.46
C LEU A 175 4.89 -0.46 -12.30
N ARG A 176 3.65 -0.08 -11.98
CA ARG A 176 3.30 1.32 -11.66
C ARG A 176 4.09 1.83 -10.45
N LEU A 177 4.11 1.08 -9.35
CA LEU A 177 4.83 1.46 -8.12
C LEU A 177 6.34 1.55 -8.35
N ARG A 178 6.91 0.64 -9.17
CA ARG A 178 8.32 0.69 -9.56
C ARG A 178 8.62 1.91 -10.42
N THR A 179 7.73 2.25 -11.36
CA THR A 179 7.85 3.44 -12.21
C THR A 179 7.79 4.74 -11.40
N ILE A 180 6.91 4.82 -10.39
CA ILE A 180 6.84 5.96 -9.45
C ILE A 180 8.19 6.23 -8.79
N ARG A 181 8.85 5.17 -8.30
CA ARG A 181 10.17 5.27 -7.67
C ARG A 181 11.28 5.57 -8.67
N LEU A 182 11.15 5.03 -9.89
CA LEU A 182 12.13 5.20 -10.96
C LEU A 182 12.18 6.65 -11.45
N ILE A 183 11.03 7.29 -11.65
CA ILE A 183 10.94 8.70 -12.09
C ILE A 183 10.92 9.70 -10.93
N GLY A 184 10.79 9.21 -9.69
CA GLY A 184 10.77 10.04 -8.50
C GLY A 184 9.49 10.86 -8.36
N ARG A 185 8.33 10.39 -8.85
CA ARG A 185 7.05 11.10 -8.73
C ARG A 185 5.87 10.16 -8.50
N GLN A 186 5.01 10.53 -7.54
CA GLN A 186 3.87 9.69 -7.14
C GLN A 186 2.76 9.71 -8.19
N ASN A 187 2.45 10.88 -8.73
CA ASN A 187 1.43 11.01 -9.77
C ASN A 187 2.04 10.84 -11.17
N LEU A 188 1.74 9.71 -11.81
CA LEU A 188 2.16 9.42 -13.18
C LEU A 188 1.20 9.94 -14.26
N GLN A 189 0.06 10.53 -13.90
CA GLN A 189 -0.94 10.99 -14.89
C GLN A 189 -0.38 12.04 -15.85
N LEU A 190 0.54 12.91 -15.40
CA LEU A 190 1.19 13.89 -16.28
C LEU A 190 2.22 13.26 -17.23
N TYR A 191 2.64 12.02 -16.96
CA TYR A 191 3.51 11.24 -17.84
C TYR A 191 2.74 10.27 -18.72
N ARG A 192 1.43 10.42 -18.85
CA ARG A 192 0.64 9.56 -19.73
C ARG A 192 1.23 9.59 -21.14
N ASP A 193 1.52 8.42 -21.67
CA ASP A 193 2.10 8.17 -22.99
C ASP A 193 3.52 8.75 -23.18
N TRP A 194 4.14 9.26 -22.10
CA TRP A 194 5.51 9.75 -22.13
C TRP A 194 6.49 8.59 -22.29
N LYS A 195 7.46 8.77 -23.20
CA LYS A 195 8.52 7.82 -23.51
C LYS A 195 9.87 8.47 -23.27
N GLY A 196 10.77 7.74 -22.64
CA GLY A 196 12.12 8.19 -22.37
C GLY A 196 13.07 7.01 -22.20
N ASN A 197 14.32 7.23 -22.60
CA ASN A 197 15.43 6.32 -22.31
C ASN A 197 15.89 6.50 -20.86
N GLU A 198 16.88 5.71 -20.44
CA GLU A 198 17.44 5.77 -19.09
C GLU A 198 17.91 7.18 -18.70
N ASP A 199 18.58 7.89 -19.60
CA ASP A 199 19.06 9.27 -19.35
C ASP A 199 17.91 10.26 -19.16
N ALA A 200 16.84 10.14 -19.93
CA ALA A 200 15.66 11.00 -19.81
C ALA A 200 14.94 10.74 -18.48
N ILE A 201 14.82 9.47 -18.08
CA ILE A 201 14.26 9.07 -16.78
C ILE A 201 15.10 9.63 -15.63
N MET A 202 16.43 9.55 -15.73
CA MET A 202 17.34 10.07 -14.70
C MET A 202 17.24 11.59 -14.58
N LYS A 203 17.21 12.31 -15.70
CA LYS A 203 16.99 13.78 -15.71
C LYS A 203 15.68 14.16 -15.06
N GLU A 204 14.62 13.40 -15.34
CA GLU A 204 13.31 13.66 -14.75
C GLU A 204 13.29 13.35 -13.25
N TYR A 205 13.97 12.30 -12.83
CA TYR A 205 14.16 11.98 -11.41
C TYR A 205 14.90 13.11 -10.68
N GLU A 206 16.00 13.60 -11.22
CA GLU A 206 16.78 14.70 -10.64
C GLU A 206 15.95 15.98 -10.57
N ARG A 207 15.22 16.32 -11.63
CA ARG A 207 14.30 17.46 -11.65
C ARG A 207 13.21 17.34 -10.58
N ASN A 208 12.56 16.19 -10.48
CA ASN A 208 11.52 15.94 -9.48
C ASN A 208 12.09 16.00 -8.06
N LYS A 209 13.31 15.50 -7.86
CA LYS A 209 14.04 15.59 -6.60
C LYS A 209 14.34 17.03 -6.22
N GLU A 210 14.84 17.85 -7.15
CA GLU A 210 15.13 19.27 -6.89
C GLU A 210 13.86 20.03 -6.48
N ILE A 211 12.76 19.84 -7.20
CA ILE A 211 11.47 20.46 -6.87
C ILE A 211 11.00 19.99 -5.49
N GLY A 212 11.06 18.69 -5.21
CA GLY A 212 10.62 18.14 -3.93
C GLY A 212 11.46 18.61 -2.75
N LEU A 213 12.76 18.80 -2.94
CA LEU A 213 13.63 19.36 -1.91
C LEU A 213 13.37 20.85 -1.70
N ARG A 214 13.10 21.61 -2.77
CA ARG A 214 12.79 23.05 -2.71
C ARG A 214 11.51 23.36 -1.93
N PHE A 215 10.48 22.53 -2.07
CA PHE A 215 9.17 22.73 -1.43
C PHE A 215 8.92 21.79 -0.23
N GLY A 216 9.90 20.97 0.17
CA GLY A 216 9.73 20.04 1.30
C GLY A 216 8.76 18.88 1.04
N THR A 217 8.45 18.58 -0.22
CA THR A 217 7.49 17.55 -0.65
C THR A 217 8.15 16.25 -1.15
N TRP A 218 9.48 16.13 -1.00
CA TRP A 218 10.20 14.89 -1.27
C TRP A 218 10.05 13.88 -0.12
N LYS A 219 9.27 12.82 -0.33
CA LYS A 219 9.00 11.79 0.68
C LYS A 219 9.32 10.41 0.12
N GLN A 220 10.12 9.63 0.84
CA GLN A 220 10.48 8.25 0.46
C GLN A 220 11.05 8.12 -0.97
N GLY A 221 11.82 9.11 -1.43
CA GLY A 221 12.42 9.09 -2.77
C GLY A 221 11.48 9.49 -3.90
N VAL A 222 10.35 10.14 -3.59
CA VAL A 222 9.31 10.48 -4.54
C VAL A 222 8.75 11.89 -4.24
N LEU A 223 8.49 12.66 -5.29
CA LEU A 223 7.78 13.93 -5.23
C LEU A 223 6.27 13.69 -4.99
N VAL A 224 5.79 14.18 -3.86
CA VAL A 224 4.38 14.12 -3.44
C VAL A 224 3.70 15.47 -3.69
N TYR A 225 2.38 15.44 -3.82
CA TYR A 225 1.59 16.66 -3.93
C TYR A 225 1.68 17.55 -2.69
N ASP A 226 1.58 18.84 -2.95
CA ASP A 226 1.37 19.88 -1.96
C ASP A 226 -0.09 20.31 -2.00
N ASP A 227 -0.70 20.53 -0.84
CA ASP A 227 -2.08 21.02 -0.72
C ASP A 227 -2.20 22.47 -1.25
N GLU A 228 -1.10 23.22 -1.26
CA GLU A 228 -1.04 24.60 -1.75
C GLU A 228 -0.82 24.70 -3.28
N GLY A 229 -0.62 23.58 -3.99
CA GLY A 229 -0.45 23.54 -5.44
C GLY A 229 0.86 24.11 -5.99
N LEU A 230 1.81 24.49 -5.11
CA LEU A 230 3.10 25.09 -5.49
C LEU A 230 3.96 24.15 -6.35
N VAL A 231 3.89 22.85 -6.08
CA VAL A 231 4.60 21.82 -6.84
C VAL A 231 4.10 21.75 -8.29
N GLU A 232 2.79 21.84 -8.53
CA GLU A 232 2.25 21.82 -9.91
C GLU A 232 2.64 23.06 -10.70
N ALA A 233 2.63 24.23 -10.05
CA ALA A 233 3.02 25.49 -10.66
C ALA A 233 4.50 25.45 -11.11
N ALA A 234 5.40 24.98 -10.23
CA ALA A 234 6.83 24.86 -10.54
C ALA A 234 7.11 23.88 -11.71
N ILE A 235 6.35 22.78 -11.78
CA ILE A 235 6.46 21.81 -12.89
C ILE A 235 6.02 22.45 -14.21
N ARG A 236 4.85 23.11 -14.22
CA ARG A 236 4.31 23.77 -15.41
C ARG A 236 5.26 24.86 -15.93
N GLU A 237 5.82 25.66 -15.04
CA GLU A 237 6.82 26.68 -15.40
C GLU A 237 8.07 26.07 -16.02
N GLY A 238 8.56 24.95 -15.47
CA GLY A 238 9.71 24.24 -16.03
C GLY A 238 9.43 23.65 -17.41
N ASP A 239 8.22 23.13 -17.65
CA ASP A 239 7.82 22.56 -18.95
C ASP A 239 7.69 23.64 -20.02
N GLU A 240 7.16 24.81 -19.66
CA GLU A 240 7.07 25.97 -20.55
C GLU A 240 8.45 26.52 -20.93
N LYS A 241 9.39 26.59 -19.96
CA LYS A 241 10.78 26.97 -20.22
C LYS A 241 11.49 25.98 -21.15
N GLY A 242 11.20 24.68 -21.02
CA GLY A 242 11.72 23.64 -21.91
C GLY A 242 11.22 23.76 -23.35
N LYS A 243 9.94 24.12 -23.55
CA LYS A 243 9.36 24.34 -24.89
C LYS A 243 9.95 25.56 -25.60
N ARG A 244 10.14 26.68 -24.87
CA ARG A 244 10.69 27.93 -25.43
C ARG A 244 12.15 27.83 -25.89
N LYS A 245 12.95 26.94 -25.30
CA LYS A 245 14.35 26.70 -25.71
C LYS A 245 14.51 25.87 -26.99
N ARG A 246 13.42 25.28 -27.51
CA ARG A 246 13.45 24.40 -28.70
C ARG A 246 12.94 25.08 -29.98
N THR A 247 12.43 26.30 -29.88
CA THR A 247 12.09 27.20 -30.99
C THR A 247 13.16 28.25 -31.14
#